data_AF-W9P7M2-F1
#
_entry.id   AF-W9P7M2-F1
#
_cell.length_a   1.000
_cell.length_b   1.000
_cell.length_c   1.000
_cell.angle_alpha   90.00
_cell.angle_beta   90.00
_cell.angle_gamma   90.00
#
_symmetry.space_group_name_H-M   'P 1'
#
loop_
_entity.id
_entity.type
_entity.pdbx_description
1 polymer ?
#
loop_
_entity_poly.entity_id
_entity_poly.type
_entity_poly.pdbx_seq_one_letter_code
_entity_poly.pdbx_strand_id
1 'polypeptide(L)'
;MGGFYMQYLESLCRRRGWTDPMYECYRDHNGYTCLVLVNGREYQTDLAYESDVLAQENAAMRAFMVCRNFSVNGGMLARNGIVQGLPAQEPSRRRKSRHTSSRDSDRHSRRSGHHSSSSSTASFD
;
A
#
# COMPACT_ATOMS: atom_id res chain seq x y z
N MET A 1 1.51 19.25 -22.57
CA MET A 1 1.19 19.45 -21.14
C MET A 1 0.49 18.18 -20.67
N GLY A 2 1.04 17.46 -19.68
CA GLY A 2 0.39 16.28 -19.12
C GLY A 2 -0.86 16.69 -18.32
N GLY A 3 -1.91 15.87 -18.36
CA GLY A 3 -3.13 16.13 -17.61
C GLY A 3 -2.93 16.00 -16.09
N PHE A 4 -3.86 16.56 -15.31
CA PHE A 4 -3.78 16.62 -13.85
C PHE A 4 -3.79 15.21 -13.23
N TYR A 5 -4.65 14.32 -13.73
CA TYR A 5 -4.76 12.95 -13.22
C TYR A 5 -3.55 12.10 -13.58
N MET A 6 -2.91 12.34 -14.72
CA MET A 6 -1.65 11.67 -15.06
C MET A 6 -0.56 11.94 -14.01
N GLN A 7 -0.41 13.21 -13.59
CA GLN A 7 0.56 13.60 -12.56
C GLN A 7 0.19 13.05 -11.18
N TYR A 8 -1.10 13.04 -10.83
CA TYR A 8 -1.57 12.46 -9.57
C TYR A 8 -1.35 10.95 -9.51
N LEU A 9 -1.49 10.26 -10.63
CA LEU A 9 -1.24 8.83 -10.72
C LEU A 9 0.25 8.50 -10.62
N GLU A 10 1.12 9.27 -11.27
CA GLU A 10 2.57 9.16 -11.13
C GLU A 10 2.99 9.36 -9.66
N SER A 11 2.49 10.43 -9.03
CA SER A 11 2.75 10.73 -7.61
C SER A 11 2.24 9.62 -6.69
N LEU A 12 1.15 8.95 -7.07
CA LEU A 12 0.60 7.78 -6.35
C LEU A 12 1.49 6.56 -6.46
N CYS A 13 2.03 6.29 -7.65
CA CYS A 13 2.92 5.16 -7.85
C CYS A 13 4.22 5.37 -7.08
N ARG A 14 4.81 6.57 -7.18
CA ARG A 14 6.04 6.95 -6.47
C ARG A 14 5.92 6.81 -4.95
N ARG A 15 4.86 7.32 -4.34
CA ARG A 15 4.66 7.23 -2.88
C ARG A 15 4.40 5.80 -2.38
N ARG A 16 3.99 4.89 -3.28
CA ARG A 16 3.72 3.47 -2.97
C ARG A 16 4.86 2.54 -3.37
N GLY A 17 5.92 3.06 -3.99
CA GLY A 17 7.00 2.24 -4.56
C GLY A 17 6.54 1.35 -5.70
N TRP A 18 5.43 1.70 -6.37
CA TRP A 18 4.98 1.01 -7.57
C TRP A 18 5.73 1.51 -8.79
N THR A 19 5.85 0.66 -9.81
CA THR A 19 6.33 1.07 -11.13
C THR A 19 5.49 2.21 -11.68
N ASP A 20 6.13 3.12 -12.41
CA ASP A 20 5.44 4.24 -13.05
C ASP A 20 4.31 3.74 -13.96
N PRO A 21 3.19 4.48 -14.04
CA PRO A 21 2.04 4.07 -14.82
C PRO A 21 2.39 4.06 -16.32
N MET A 22 2.05 2.97 -17.01
CA MET A 22 2.23 2.85 -18.46
C MET A 22 0.94 3.17 -19.17
N TYR A 23 1.03 3.97 -20.23
CA TYR A 23 -0.10 4.38 -21.06
C TYR A 23 0.02 3.77 -22.44
N GLU A 24 -1.07 3.20 -22.93
CA GLU A 24 -1.19 2.72 -24.29
C GLU A 24 -2.45 3.31 -24.91
N CYS A 25 -2.29 4.05 -26.01
CA CYS A 25 -3.37 4.73 -26.68
C CYS A 25 -3.68 4.05 -27.99
N TYR A 26 -4.96 3.77 -28.19
CA TYR A 26 -5.48 3.13 -29.39
C TYR A 26 -6.39 4.11 -30.10
N ARG A 27 -6.16 4.26 -31.41
CA ARG A 27 -7.03 5.03 -32.28
C ARG A 27 -7.87 4.06 -33.11
N ASP A 28 -9.17 4.26 -33.06
CA ASP A 28 -10.14 3.55 -33.88
C ASP A 28 -10.92 4.54 -34.78
N HIS A 29 -11.76 4.03 -35.69
CA HIS A 29 -12.65 4.85 -36.50
C HIS A 29 -13.63 5.67 -35.64
N ASN A 30 -13.97 5.17 -34.45
CA ASN A 30 -14.90 5.81 -33.53
C ASN A 30 -14.25 6.82 -32.55
N GLY A 31 -12.91 6.95 -32.55
CA GLY A 31 -12.19 7.89 -31.69
C GLY A 31 -10.96 7.28 -31.02
N TYR A 32 -10.55 7.84 -29.88
CA TYR A 32 -9.37 7.44 -29.13
C TYR A 32 -9.75 6.74 -27.82
N THR A 33 -9.15 5.59 -27.56
CA THR A 33 -9.24 4.91 -26.27
C THR A 33 -7.84 4.80 -25.67
N CYS A 34 -7.76 4.66 -24.35
CA CYS A 34 -6.48 4.51 -23.67
C CYS A 34 -6.58 3.47 -22.58
N LEU A 35 -5.54 2.65 -22.49
CA LEU A 35 -5.29 1.69 -21.42
C LEU A 35 -4.16 2.22 -20.53
N VAL A 36 -4.35 2.10 -19.22
CA VAL A 36 -3.33 2.45 -18.22
C VAL A 36 -3.04 1.26 -17.34
N LEU A 37 -1.77 0.87 -17.28
CA LEU A 37 -1.30 -0.21 -16.42
C LEU A 37 -0.69 0.38 -15.14
N VAL A 38 -1.26 0.00 -13.99
CA VAL A 38 -0.78 0.41 -12.66
C VAL A 38 -0.66 -0.81 -11.77
N ASN A 39 0.56 -1.12 -11.34
CA ASN A 39 0.83 -2.22 -10.41
C ASN A 39 0.18 -3.56 -10.85
N GLY A 40 0.31 -3.90 -12.15
CA GLY A 40 -0.24 -5.11 -12.74
C GLY A 40 -1.76 -5.11 -12.95
N ARG A 41 -2.43 -3.95 -12.82
CA ARG A 41 -3.86 -3.78 -13.12
C ARG A 41 -4.06 -2.82 -14.28
N GLU A 42 -4.89 -3.23 -15.21
CA GLU A 42 -5.20 -2.48 -16.42
C GLU A 42 -6.50 -1.69 -16.24
N TYR A 43 -6.50 -0.44 -16.68
CA TYR A 43 -7.65 0.46 -16.65
C TYR A 43 -7.83 1.06 -18.04
N GLN A 44 -8.91 0.67 -18.71
CA GLN A 44 -9.27 1.20 -20.02
C GLN A 44 -10.42 2.20 -19.91
N THR A 45 -10.43 3.22 -20.76
CA THR A 45 -11.55 4.13 -21.01
C THR A 45 -12.85 3.41 -21.40
N ASP A 46 -14.03 3.88 -20.94
CA ASP A 46 -15.34 3.22 -21.20
C ASP A 46 -15.89 3.57 -22.58
N LEU A 47 -15.44 4.71 -23.11
CA LEU A 47 -15.92 5.33 -24.33
C LEU A 47 -14.71 5.80 -25.15
N ALA A 48 -14.92 5.99 -26.44
CA ALA A 48 -13.94 6.64 -27.30
C ALA A 48 -14.00 8.17 -27.12
N TYR A 49 -12.84 8.81 -27.07
CA TYR A 49 -12.67 10.26 -26.91
C TYR A 49 -12.20 10.91 -28.22
N GLU A 50 -12.31 12.23 -28.29
CA GLU A 50 -11.93 13.01 -29.48
C GLU A 50 -10.41 13.08 -29.70
N SER A 51 -9.61 12.99 -28.62
CA SER A 51 -8.15 13.08 -28.68
C SER A 51 -7.46 12.06 -27.77
N ASP A 52 -6.20 11.76 -28.08
CA ASP A 52 -5.35 10.88 -27.28
C ASP A 52 -5.14 11.43 -25.86
N VAL A 53 -4.95 12.75 -25.73
CA VAL A 53 -4.74 13.41 -24.44
C VAL A 53 -5.97 13.28 -23.55
N LEU A 54 -7.17 13.44 -24.12
CA LEU A 54 -8.42 13.23 -23.38
C LEU A 54 -8.58 11.77 -22.95
N ALA A 55 -8.26 10.82 -23.84
CA ALA A 55 -8.33 9.40 -23.51
C ALA A 55 -7.35 9.04 -22.38
N GLN A 56 -6.11 9.53 -22.44
CA GLN A 56 -5.09 9.33 -21.40
C GLN A 56 -5.52 9.90 -20.05
N GLU A 57 -6.01 11.14 -20.03
CA GLU A 57 -6.43 11.79 -18.80
C GLU A 57 -7.63 11.08 -18.16
N ASN A 58 -8.60 10.63 -18.97
CA ASN A 58 -9.75 9.88 -18.47
C ASN A 58 -9.36 8.48 -17.97
N ALA A 59 -8.45 7.80 -18.66
CA ALA A 59 -7.92 6.52 -18.18
C ALA A 59 -7.14 6.70 -16.87
N ALA A 60 -6.31 7.76 -16.78
CA ALA A 60 -5.58 8.12 -15.56
C ALA A 60 -6.52 8.44 -14.40
N MET A 61 -7.60 9.18 -14.64
CA MET A 61 -8.62 9.50 -13.64
C MET A 61 -9.21 8.24 -13.03
N ARG A 62 -9.60 7.27 -13.88
CA ARG A 62 -10.16 6.00 -13.43
C ARG A 62 -9.16 5.17 -12.65
N ALA A 63 -7.96 5.00 -13.21
CA ALA A 63 -6.87 4.33 -12.52
C ALA A 63 -6.62 4.98 -11.16
N PHE A 64 -6.61 6.32 -11.06
CA PHE A 64 -6.38 7.05 -9.83
C PHE A 64 -7.49 6.86 -8.80
N MET A 65 -8.75 6.99 -9.20
CA MET A 65 -9.91 6.82 -8.30
C MET A 65 -9.98 5.41 -7.71
N VAL A 66 -9.61 4.40 -8.50
CA VAL A 66 -9.53 3.02 -8.01
C VAL A 66 -8.26 2.82 -7.17
N CYS A 67 -7.10 3.26 -7.67
CA CYS A 67 -5.80 3.00 -7.04
C CYS A 67 -5.59 3.74 -5.72
N ARG A 68 -6.17 4.93 -5.56
CA ARG A 68 -6.10 5.68 -4.30
C ARG A 68 -6.69 4.91 -3.12
N ASN A 69 -7.64 4.01 -3.39
CA ASN A 69 -8.34 3.21 -2.40
C ASN A 69 -7.74 1.81 -2.19
N PHE A 70 -6.77 1.37 -3.00
CA PHE A 70 -6.12 0.10 -2.73
C PHE A 70 -5.32 0.20 -1.44
N SER A 71 -5.57 -0.72 -0.51
CA SER A 71 -4.65 -0.93 0.62
C SER A 71 -3.37 -1.56 0.08
N VAL A 72 -2.20 -1.10 0.56
CA VAL A 72 -0.87 -1.64 0.24
C VAL A 72 -0.73 -3.14 0.54
N ASN A 73 -1.71 -3.74 1.24
CA ASN A 73 -1.77 -5.16 1.58
C ASN A 73 -2.80 -5.97 0.75
N GLY A 74 -3.28 -5.48 -0.40
CA GLY A 74 -4.13 -6.30 -1.28
C GLY A 74 -5.51 -6.64 -0.70
N GLY A 75 -6.09 -5.74 0.11
CA GLY A 75 -7.47 -5.90 0.57
C GLY A 75 -7.61 -6.83 1.78
N MET A 76 -6.85 -6.62 2.84
CA MET A 76 -7.33 -7.01 4.17
C MET A 76 -8.22 -5.90 4.73
N LEU A 77 -9.44 -5.79 4.20
CA LEU A 77 -10.53 -5.38 5.07
C LEU A 77 -10.65 -6.51 6.09
N ALA A 78 -10.26 -6.23 7.34
CA ALA A 78 -10.47 -7.15 8.46
C ALA A 78 -11.98 -7.35 8.66
N ARG A 79 -12.60 -8.22 7.85
CA ARG A 79 -14.02 -8.57 8.02
C ARG A 79 -14.23 -9.56 9.18
N ASN A 80 -13.16 -10.03 9.83
CA ASN A 80 -13.25 -10.93 10.98
C ASN A 80 -12.16 -10.74 12.06
N GLY A 81 -11.63 -9.52 12.24
CA GLY A 81 -11.00 -9.12 13.51
C GLY A 81 -9.75 -9.90 13.97
N ILE A 82 -8.71 -10.03 13.14
CA ILE A 82 -7.38 -10.46 13.62
C ILE A 82 -6.30 -9.52 13.09
N VAL A 83 -5.70 -8.77 14.00
CA VAL A 83 -4.45 -8.03 13.81
C VAL A 83 -3.33 -9.04 13.60
N GLN A 84 -2.71 -9.04 12.42
CA GLN A 84 -1.40 -9.67 12.22
C GLN A 84 -0.36 -8.59 11.93
N GLY A 85 -0.07 -7.80 12.97
CA GLY A 85 1.23 -7.17 13.10
C GLY A 85 2.18 -8.20 13.68
N LEU A 86 2.93 -8.91 12.83
CA LEU A 86 4.14 -9.63 13.20
C LEU A 86 5.15 -9.53 12.05
N PRO A 87 6.42 -9.17 12.31
CA PRO A 87 7.44 -9.12 11.27
C PRO A 87 7.68 -10.53 10.72
N ALA A 88 7.74 -10.65 9.40
CA ALA A 88 8.05 -11.90 8.72
C ALA A 88 9.52 -12.31 9.03
N GLN A 89 9.70 -13.12 10.06
CA GLN A 89 10.91 -13.92 10.22
C GLN A 89 10.68 -15.32 9.65
N GLU A 90 11.44 -15.57 8.58
CA GLU A 90 12.13 -16.83 8.28
C GLU A 90 11.33 -18.02 7.70
N PRO A 91 12.03 -18.86 6.90
CA PRO A 91 12.46 -20.11 7.50
C PRO A 91 13.95 -20.44 7.28
N SER A 92 14.72 -20.49 8.37
CA SER A 92 16.06 -21.05 8.46
C SER A 92 15.98 -22.54 8.22
N ARG A 93 16.78 -22.97 7.25
CA ARG A 93 16.96 -24.37 6.92
C ARG A 93 18.02 -24.97 7.85
N ARG A 94 17.61 -26.10 8.45
CA ARG A 94 18.42 -27.27 8.85
C ARG A 94 19.10 -27.25 10.22
N ARG A 95 18.45 -28.00 11.10
CA ARG A 95 18.92 -28.65 12.34
C ARG A 95 20.28 -29.35 12.14
N LYS A 96 21.27 -28.99 12.97
CA LYS A 96 22.40 -29.87 13.33
C LYS A 96 22.47 -29.98 14.85
N SER A 97 22.36 -31.23 15.30
CA SER A 97 22.49 -31.71 16.67
C SER A 97 23.88 -31.43 17.26
N ARG A 98 23.95 -30.97 18.52
CA ARG A 98 24.56 -31.65 19.70
C ARG A 98 24.78 -30.67 20.87
N HIS A 99 24.91 -31.28 22.06
CA HIS A 99 25.39 -30.74 23.37
C HIS A 99 24.28 -30.20 24.29
N THR A 100 23.66 -31.01 25.18
CA THR A 100 24.12 -31.47 26.53
C THR A 100 24.97 -30.46 27.31
N SER A 101 24.36 -29.77 28.30
CA SER A 101 24.60 -30.00 29.74
C SER A 101 23.90 -28.94 30.62
N SER A 102 23.02 -29.42 31.50
CA SER A 102 22.83 -29.05 32.92
C SER A 102 23.43 -27.75 33.49
N ARG A 103 22.58 -26.93 34.14
CA ARG A 103 22.59 -26.66 35.62
C ARG A 103 21.64 -25.52 36.02
N ASP A 104 20.80 -25.87 36.98
CA ASP A 104 20.24 -25.12 38.12
C ASP A 104 20.80 -23.72 38.40
N SER A 105 19.92 -22.75 38.71
CA SER A 105 20.07 -21.76 39.79
C SER A 105 18.84 -20.84 39.88
N ASP A 106 18.08 -21.00 40.96
CA ASP A 106 17.24 -19.97 41.59
C ASP A 106 17.94 -18.61 41.72
N ARG A 107 17.17 -17.51 41.65
CA ARG A 107 17.23 -16.39 42.61
C ARG A 107 16.19 -15.29 42.38
N HIS A 108 15.49 -14.98 43.47
CA HIS A 108 14.63 -13.82 43.72
C HIS A 108 15.36 -12.46 43.68
N SER A 109 14.72 -11.43 43.13
CA SER A 109 14.81 -10.02 43.62
C SER A 109 13.82 -9.12 42.84
N ARG A 110 12.68 -8.73 43.45
CA ARG A 110 12.44 -7.51 44.24
C ARG A 110 12.28 -6.20 43.43
N ARG A 111 11.06 -5.65 43.58
CA ARG A 111 10.75 -4.25 43.98
C ARG A 111 10.73 -3.12 42.93
N SER A 112 9.50 -2.60 42.80
CA SER A 112 9.11 -1.18 42.96
C SER A 112 9.52 -0.16 41.90
N GLY A 113 8.52 0.53 41.34
CA GLY A 113 8.73 1.77 40.59
C GLY A 113 7.42 2.39 40.12
N HIS A 114 6.70 3.04 41.04
CA HIS A 114 5.59 3.94 40.74
C HIS A 114 6.14 5.21 40.09
N HIS A 115 5.65 5.63 38.93
CA HIS A 115 5.68 7.04 38.54
C HIS A 115 4.42 7.39 37.73
N SER A 116 3.52 8.09 38.41
CA SER A 116 2.45 8.89 37.83
C SER A 116 3.04 10.10 37.09
N SER A 117 2.48 10.46 35.95
CA SER A 117 2.59 11.80 35.39
C SER A 117 1.21 12.28 34.92
N SER A 118 0.79 13.36 35.55
CA SER A 118 -0.49 14.05 35.50
C SER A 118 -0.52 15.17 34.44
N SER A 119 -1.72 15.37 33.87
CA SER A 119 -2.35 16.64 33.41
C SER A 119 -1.67 17.43 32.27
N SER A 120 -2.41 17.92 31.26
CA SER A 120 -3.28 19.09 31.44
C SER A 120 -4.34 19.28 30.32
N THR A 121 -5.43 19.89 30.74
CA THR A 121 -6.63 20.30 30.00
C THR A 121 -6.47 21.70 29.39
N ALA A 122 -7.03 21.92 28.19
CA ALA A 122 -7.54 23.24 27.79
C ALA A 122 -8.61 23.05 26.70
N SER A 123 -9.88 23.18 27.10
CA SER A 123 -11.01 23.40 26.20
C SER A 123 -11.32 24.88 26.23
N PHE A 124 -11.41 25.51 25.06
CA PHE A 124 -11.91 26.87 24.89
C PHE A 124 -13.43 26.82 24.68
N ASP A 125 -14.13 27.72 25.35
CA ASP A 125 -15.48 28.20 25.01
C ASP A 125 -15.35 29.33 23.98
#